data_AF-A0A804UCM1-F1
#
_entry.id   AF-A0A804UCM1-F1
#
_cell.length_a   1.000
_cell.length_b   1.000
_cell.length_c   1.000
_cell.angle_alpha   90.00
_cell.angle_beta   90.00
_cell.angle_gamma   90.00
#
_symmetry.space_group_name_H-M   'P 1'
#
loop_
_entity.id
_entity.type
_entity.pdbx_description
1 polymer ?
#
loop_
_entity_poly.entity_id
_entity_poly.type
_entity_poly.pdbx_seq_one_letter_code
_entity_poly.pdbx_strand_id
1 'polypeptide(L)'
;MIVSMAVAGAIIGAAIGGWTTDRFGRRASILVADSLFFAGAAVMASATRPAQLVVGRVFVGLGVGMASMTSPLYISEASPARIRGALVSTNGFLITGGQFLAYLINLAFTKAPGTWRWMLGVAALPAVVQFGLMLALPESPRWLYRQGRAEEAEAILRRIYSAEEVEREIEELKESVAAERGSSEKLSLVALVRTATVRRGLVAGVGLQVFQQLVGINTVMYYSPTIVQLAGFASNQTALALSLVTSGLNALGSVVSIYFIDRTGRRKLLVISLVGVILSLGVLTAVFHETASHSPAVSATETARFDASLTCPSYRPSSPASGGASWDCTRCLKAAAGSSECGFCASGAGRLLPGACLVSNNTVRDACHGEGRLWYTRGCPSRYGWLALLGLALYIIFFSPGMGTVPWIVNSEIYPLRYRGVCGGAAATANWVSNLAVAQSFLSLTEAIGTSWTFLIFGGLSVAALAFVLVCVPETKGLPIEEVEKMLERRELRLRFWAPRHTQDNGKESGKNAGV
;
A
#
# COMPACT_ATOMS: atom_id res chain seq x y z
N MET A 1 18.49 5.60 1.75
CA MET A 1 18.54 6.43 2.96
C MET A 1 17.40 7.47 3.01
N ILE A 2 17.33 8.48 2.13
CA ILE A 2 16.32 9.57 2.24
C ILE A 2 14.87 9.07 2.20
N VAL A 3 14.55 8.14 1.29
CA VAL A 3 13.20 7.56 1.17
C VAL A 3 12.84 6.75 2.42
N SER A 4 13.79 5.97 2.93
CA SER A 4 13.63 5.08 4.09
C SER A 4 13.30 5.84 5.39
N MET A 5 13.76 7.08 5.53
CA MET A 5 13.54 7.89 6.74
C MET A 5 12.08 8.34 6.92
N ALA A 6 11.34 8.54 5.83
CA ALA A 6 9.90 8.81 5.92
C ALA A 6 9.13 7.60 6.44
N VAL A 7 9.50 6.39 5.99
CA VAL A 7 8.90 5.15 6.47
C VAL A 7 9.26 4.89 7.93
N ALA A 8 10.52 5.15 8.34
CA ALA A 8 10.94 5.07 9.73
C ALA A 8 10.13 6.04 10.63
N GLY A 9 9.93 7.28 10.18
CA GLY A 9 9.04 8.23 10.84
C GLY A 9 7.60 7.71 10.95
N ALA A 10 7.07 7.07 9.91
CA ALA A 10 5.73 6.49 9.91
C ALA A 10 5.55 5.32 10.88
N ILE A 11 6.58 4.49 11.07
CA ILE A 11 6.59 3.41 12.08
C ILE A 11 6.41 4.01 13.48
N ILE A 12 7.21 5.03 13.81
CA ILE A 12 7.15 5.71 15.11
C ILE A 12 5.81 6.46 15.26
N GLY A 13 5.37 7.15 14.21
CA GLY A 13 4.12 7.89 14.17
C GLY A 13 2.90 6.98 14.36
N ALA A 14 2.88 5.80 13.76
CA ALA A 14 1.80 4.83 13.94
C ALA A 14 1.76 4.28 15.38
N ALA A 15 2.92 4.00 15.99
CA ALA A 15 2.98 3.54 17.38
C ALA A 15 2.49 4.62 18.37
N ILE A 16 2.97 5.85 18.23
CA ILE A 16 2.57 6.99 19.07
C ILE A 16 1.11 7.39 18.81
N GLY A 17 0.68 7.33 17.54
CA GLY A 17 -0.67 7.66 17.11
C GLY A 17 -1.73 6.83 17.83
N GLY A 18 -1.48 5.55 18.07
CA GLY A 18 -2.44 4.67 18.77
C GLY A 18 -2.70 5.11 20.20
N TRP A 19 -1.64 5.40 20.92
CA TRP A 19 -1.73 5.91 22.29
C TRP A 19 -2.36 7.31 22.34
N THR A 20 -1.94 8.21 21.44
CA THR A 20 -2.43 9.60 21.39
C THR A 20 -3.92 9.65 21.12
N THR A 21 -4.41 8.79 20.21
CA THR A 21 -5.81 8.73 19.80
C THR A 21 -6.73 8.23 20.91
N ASP A 22 -6.25 7.29 21.72
CA ASP A 22 -7.03 6.83 22.87
C ASP A 22 -7.04 7.86 24.01
N ARG A 23 -5.92 8.57 24.22
CA ARG A 23 -5.75 9.51 25.33
C ARG A 23 -6.37 10.89 25.10
N PHE A 24 -6.23 11.45 23.91
CA PHE A 24 -6.59 12.84 23.57
C PHE A 24 -7.79 12.95 22.62
N GLY A 25 -8.24 11.84 22.04
CA GLY A 25 -9.32 11.82 21.05
C GLY A 25 -8.80 11.73 19.63
N ARG A 26 -9.72 11.47 18.69
CA ARG A 26 -9.42 11.20 17.29
C ARG A 26 -9.15 12.51 16.55
N ARG A 27 -9.96 13.54 16.79
CA ARG A 27 -9.81 14.88 16.18
C ARG A 27 -8.47 15.52 16.56
N ALA A 28 -8.12 15.51 17.84
CA ALA A 28 -6.86 16.10 18.32
C ALA A 28 -5.63 15.40 17.70
N SER A 29 -5.68 14.07 17.59
CA SER A 29 -4.60 13.27 16.99
C SER A 29 -4.41 13.60 15.49
N ILE A 30 -5.50 13.80 14.74
CA ILE A 30 -5.44 14.22 13.33
C ILE A 30 -4.85 15.63 13.19
N LEU A 31 -5.26 16.60 14.01
CA LEU A 31 -4.72 17.97 13.98
C LEU A 31 -3.21 18.02 14.27
N VAL A 32 -2.73 17.18 15.20
CA VAL A 32 -1.30 17.03 15.48
C VAL A 32 -0.58 16.42 14.27
N ALA A 33 -1.15 15.39 13.65
CA ALA A 33 -0.59 14.76 12.46
C ALA A 33 -0.46 15.75 11.28
N ASP A 34 -1.48 16.58 11.06
CA ASP A 34 -1.49 17.61 10.01
C ASP A 34 -0.46 18.70 10.27
N SER A 35 -0.31 19.11 11.53
CA SER A 35 0.71 20.08 11.94
C SER A 35 2.13 19.55 11.70
N LEU A 36 2.38 18.28 12.04
CA LEU A 36 3.66 17.60 11.79
C LEU A 36 3.94 17.45 10.28
N PHE A 37 2.92 17.09 9.50
CA PHE A 37 3.03 16.96 8.05
C PHE A 37 3.36 18.31 7.39
N PHE A 38 2.64 19.37 7.76
CA PHE A 38 2.88 20.73 7.28
C PHE A 38 4.30 21.20 7.61
N ALA A 39 4.73 21.06 8.88
CA ALA A 39 6.07 21.42 9.31
C ALA A 39 7.15 20.65 8.52
N GLY A 40 6.96 19.34 8.33
CA GLY A 40 7.89 18.52 7.56
C GLY A 40 7.97 18.94 6.09
N ALA A 41 6.82 19.24 5.45
CA ALA A 41 6.77 19.73 4.08
C ALA A 41 7.45 21.10 3.92
N ALA A 42 7.24 22.02 4.86
CA ALA A 42 7.90 23.34 4.87
C ALA A 42 9.43 23.22 5.05
N VAL A 43 9.89 22.33 5.93
CA VAL A 43 11.32 22.03 6.11
C VAL A 43 11.92 21.45 4.82
N MET A 44 11.21 20.53 4.15
CA MET A 44 11.68 19.97 2.87
C MET A 44 11.74 21.02 1.75
N ALA A 45 10.75 21.90 1.66
CA ALA A 45 10.72 22.96 0.65
C ALA A 45 11.86 23.98 0.85
N SER A 46 12.17 24.32 2.11
CA SER A 46 13.24 25.26 2.47
C SER A 46 14.64 24.63 2.52
N ALA A 47 14.77 23.32 2.31
CA ALA A 47 16.03 22.61 2.53
C ALA A 47 17.19 23.10 1.62
N THR A 48 18.32 23.42 2.26
CA THR A 48 19.59 23.82 1.63
C THR A 48 20.67 22.76 1.76
N ARG A 49 20.49 21.80 2.67
CA ARG A 49 21.43 20.69 2.92
C ARG A 49 20.67 19.35 2.95
N PRO A 50 21.30 18.23 2.55
CA PRO A 50 20.66 16.91 2.59
C PRO A 50 20.14 16.50 3.99
N ALA A 51 20.82 16.92 5.06
CA ALA A 51 20.37 16.65 6.43
C ALA A 51 19.00 17.29 6.75
N GLN A 52 18.72 18.49 6.23
CA GLN A 52 17.42 19.15 6.42
C GLN A 52 16.30 18.37 5.72
N LEU A 53 16.57 17.78 4.55
CA LEU A 53 15.62 16.89 3.87
C LEU A 53 15.30 15.64 4.70
N VAL A 54 16.31 15.06 5.34
CA VAL A 54 16.12 13.90 6.22
C VAL A 54 15.21 14.25 7.39
N VAL A 55 15.45 15.40 8.05
CA VAL A 55 14.59 15.88 9.14
C VAL A 55 13.15 16.08 8.65
N GLY A 56 12.95 16.80 7.54
CA GLY A 56 11.62 17.01 6.98
C GLY A 56 10.89 15.71 6.63
N ARG A 57 11.61 14.71 6.12
CA ARG A 57 11.06 13.36 5.85
C ARG A 57 10.62 12.64 7.11
N VAL A 58 11.37 12.76 8.21
CA VAL A 58 10.98 12.17 9.50
C VAL A 58 9.69 12.81 10.01
N PHE A 59 9.57 14.14 9.96
CA PHE A 59 8.36 14.86 10.38
C PHE A 59 7.12 14.49 9.54
N VAL A 60 7.26 14.47 8.21
CA VAL A 60 6.19 13.98 7.32
C VAL A 60 5.85 12.53 7.63
N GLY A 61 6.86 11.69 7.85
CA GLY A 61 6.68 10.30 8.24
C GLY A 61 5.84 10.16 9.50
N LEU A 62 6.19 10.88 10.58
CA LEU A 62 5.44 10.88 11.84
C LEU A 62 3.96 11.24 11.62
N GLY A 63 3.68 12.32 10.87
CA GLY A 63 2.33 12.73 10.52
C GLY A 63 1.57 11.66 9.72
N VAL A 64 2.19 11.08 8.69
CA VAL A 64 1.60 10.01 7.88
C VAL A 64 1.30 8.76 8.72
N GLY A 65 2.22 8.37 9.60
CA GLY A 65 2.04 7.23 10.50
C GLY A 65 0.84 7.42 11.43
N MET A 66 0.74 8.60 12.07
CA MET A 66 -0.40 8.95 12.91
C MET A 66 -1.71 8.97 12.12
N ALA A 67 -1.76 9.69 10.99
CA ALA A 67 -2.95 9.81 10.16
C ALA A 67 -3.43 8.46 9.59
N SER A 68 -2.50 7.55 9.24
CA SER A 68 -2.82 6.26 8.61
C SER A 68 -3.74 5.38 9.45
N MET A 69 -3.71 5.52 10.78
CA MET A 69 -4.60 4.79 11.68
C MET A 69 -5.78 5.62 12.19
N THR A 70 -5.61 6.92 12.40
CA THR A 70 -6.64 7.76 13.01
C THR A 70 -7.74 8.13 12.05
N SER A 71 -7.40 8.40 10.79
CA SER A 71 -8.39 8.77 9.77
C SER A 71 -9.42 7.67 9.52
N PRO A 72 -9.04 6.41 9.19
CA PRO A 72 -10.03 5.34 9.01
C PRO A 72 -10.81 5.03 10.28
N LEU A 73 -10.21 5.19 11.46
CA LEU A 73 -10.86 4.97 12.75
C LEU A 73 -11.88 6.06 13.08
N TYR A 74 -11.56 7.33 12.84
CA TYR A 74 -12.50 8.44 12.99
C TYR A 74 -13.70 8.27 12.05
N ILE A 75 -13.43 7.93 10.78
CA ILE A 75 -14.49 7.68 9.79
C ILE A 75 -15.36 6.51 10.23
N SER A 76 -14.78 5.40 10.69
CA SER A 76 -15.55 4.21 11.08
C SER A 76 -16.44 4.43 12.30
N GLU A 77 -16.00 5.27 13.25
CA GLU A 77 -16.75 5.61 14.46
C GLU A 77 -17.83 6.67 14.24
N ALA A 78 -17.66 7.57 13.27
CA ALA A 78 -18.65 8.58 12.91
C ALA A 78 -19.67 8.08 11.88
N SER A 79 -19.38 6.98 11.17
CA SER A 79 -20.21 6.49 10.06
C SER A 79 -21.29 5.49 10.48
N PRO A 80 -22.52 5.60 9.93
CA PRO A 80 -23.56 4.59 10.10
C PRO A 80 -23.12 3.20 9.62
N ALA A 81 -23.51 2.14 10.34
CA ALA A 81 -23.08 0.76 10.07
C ALA A 81 -23.35 0.28 8.63
N ARG A 82 -24.42 0.79 7.98
CA ARG A 82 -24.82 0.40 6.62
C ARG A 82 -23.89 0.88 5.51
N ILE A 83 -23.28 2.06 5.67
CA ILE A 83 -22.41 2.69 4.66
C ILE A 83 -20.97 2.92 5.17
N ARG A 84 -20.66 2.40 6.36
CA ARG A 84 -19.35 2.51 7.01
C ARG A 84 -18.23 2.03 6.09
N GLY A 85 -18.42 0.91 5.40
CA GLY A 85 -17.42 0.35 4.49
C GLY A 85 -17.11 1.31 3.34
N ALA A 86 -18.14 1.84 2.67
CA ALA A 86 -17.99 2.81 1.59
C ALA A 86 -17.28 4.10 2.05
N LEU A 87 -17.64 4.66 3.21
CA LEU A 87 -17.03 5.89 3.73
C LEU A 87 -15.56 5.67 4.14
N VAL A 88 -15.24 4.55 4.79
CA VAL A 88 -13.84 4.22 5.11
C VAL A 88 -13.04 3.94 3.82
N SER A 89 -13.64 3.31 2.80
CA SER A 89 -13.02 3.14 1.48
C SER A 89 -12.70 4.46 0.78
N THR A 90 -13.43 5.54 1.05
CA THR A 90 -13.10 6.88 0.54
C THR A 90 -11.71 7.34 0.98
N ASN A 91 -11.26 6.97 2.19
CA ASN A 91 -9.88 7.22 2.63
C ASN A 91 -8.87 6.54 1.70
N GLY A 92 -9.13 5.29 1.30
CA GLY A 92 -8.30 4.56 0.34
C GLY A 92 -8.25 5.25 -1.03
N PHE A 93 -9.40 5.72 -1.52
CA PHE A 93 -9.47 6.51 -2.75
C PHE A 93 -8.69 7.83 -2.67
N LEU A 94 -8.76 8.55 -1.55
CA LEU A 94 -7.98 9.79 -1.37
C LEU A 94 -6.47 9.53 -1.34
N ILE A 95 -6.03 8.39 -0.77
CA ILE A 95 -4.62 7.98 -0.81
C ILE A 95 -4.17 7.70 -2.25
N THR A 96 -4.91 6.88 -2.99
CA THR A 96 -4.54 6.49 -4.37
C THR A 96 -4.73 7.64 -5.37
N GLY A 97 -5.75 8.47 -5.19
CA GLY A 97 -5.96 9.72 -5.91
C GLY A 97 -4.86 10.75 -5.61
N GLY A 98 -4.43 10.86 -4.36
CA GLY A 98 -3.28 11.68 -3.96
C GLY A 98 -1.98 11.22 -4.62
N GLN A 99 -1.73 9.90 -4.70
CA GLN A 99 -0.60 9.34 -5.44
C GLN A 99 -0.65 9.71 -6.93
N PHE A 100 -1.81 9.58 -7.57
CA PHE A 100 -2.01 9.95 -8.97
C PHE A 100 -1.77 11.45 -9.21
N LEU A 101 -2.33 12.31 -8.33
CA LEU A 101 -2.13 13.75 -8.40
C LEU A 101 -0.64 14.13 -8.17
N ALA A 102 0.06 13.44 -7.27
CA ALA A 102 1.49 13.65 -7.06
C ALA A 102 2.30 13.32 -8.33
N TYR A 103 1.97 12.27 -9.07
CA TYR A 103 2.60 11.98 -10.37
C TYR A 103 2.34 13.09 -11.40
N LEU A 104 1.13 13.62 -11.47
CA LEU A 104 0.79 14.74 -12.37
C LEU A 104 1.55 16.02 -12.01
N ILE A 105 1.58 16.38 -10.73
CA ILE A 105 2.33 17.52 -10.20
C ILE A 105 3.81 17.35 -10.55
N ASN A 106 4.40 16.19 -10.24
CA ASN A 106 5.80 15.91 -10.57
C ASN A 106 6.07 16.05 -12.07
N LEU A 107 5.19 15.52 -12.93
CA LEU A 107 5.33 15.64 -14.38
C LEU A 107 5.28 17.10 -14.83
N ALA A 108 4.32 17.89 -14.33
CA ALA A 108 4.17 19.30 -14.67
C ALA A 108 5.38 20.13 -14.23
N PHE A 109 5.88 19.89 -13.02
CA PHE A 109 7.02 20.62 -12.48
C PHE A 109 8.35 20.21 -13.11
N THR A 110 8.49 19.06 -13.79
CA THR A 110 9.78 18.64 -14.40
C THR A 110 10.44 19.66 -15.32
N LYS A 111 9.67 20.58 -15.93
CA LYS A 111 10.17 21.64 -16.82
C LYS A 111 10.47 22.96 -16.12
N ALA A 112 10.14 23.10 -14.83
CA ALA A 112 10.30 24.34 -14.08
C ALA A 112 11.68 24.44 -13.37
N PRO A 113 12.33 25.62 -13.34
CA PRO A 113 13.54 25.85 -12.55
C PRO A 113 13.23 25.83 -11.04
N GLY A 114 14.11 25.25 -10.20
CA GLY A 114 13.83 25.04 -8.75
C GLY A 114 12.89 23.84 -8.45
N THR A 115 12.74 22.99 -9.46
CA THR A 115 11.84 21.86 -9.69
C THR A 115 11.42 21.06 -8.45
N TRP A 116 12.38 20.53 -7.69
CA TRP A 116 12.11 19.53 -6.67
C TRP A 116 11.58 20.12 -5.35
N ARG A 117 11.87 21.40 -5.06
CA ARG A 117 11.40 22.07 -3.83
C ARG A 117 9.89 22.28 -3.89
N TRP A 118 9.38 22.69 -5.05
CA TRP A 118 7.95 22.83 -5.30
C TRP A 118 7.22 21.47 -5.29
N MET A 119 7.84 20.42 -5.85
CA MET A 119 7.28 19.06 -5.79
C MET A 119 7.03 18.59 -4.35
N LEU A 120 7.90 18.94 -3.41
CA LEU A 120 7.76 18.58 -1.99
C LEU A 120 6.89 19.58 -1.21
N GLY A 121 6.98 20.87 -1.53
CA GLY A 121 6.27 21.94 -0.84
C GLY A 121 4.77 21.96 -1.09
N VAL A 122 4.33 21.66 -2.32
CA VAL A 122 2.89 21.62 -2.68
C VAL A 122 2.12 20.58 -1.85
N ALA A 123 2.80 19.54 -1.35
CA ALA A 123 2.20 18.56 -0.45
C ALA A 123 1.71 19.17 0.88
N ALA A 124 2.18 20.36 1.27
CA ALA A 124 1.69 21.05 2.46
C ALA A 124 0.24 21.53 2.33
N LEU A 125 -0.24 21.78 1.10
CA LEU A 125 -1.55 22.38 0.87
C LEU A 125 -2.72 21.48 1.35
N PRO A 126 -2.79 20.18 1.00
CA PRO A 126 -3.81 19.29 1.55
C PRO A 126 -3.83 19.24 3.09
N ALA A 127 -2.67 19.29 3.74
CA ALA A 127 -2.58 19.27 5.21
C ALA A 127 -3.18 20.53 5.84
N VAL A 128 -2.94 21.72 5.25
CA VAL A 128 -3.55 22.98 5.73
C VAL A 128 -5.07 22.97 5.54
N VAL A 129 -5.54 22.48 4.39
CA VAL A 129 -6.97 22.36 4.11
C VAL A 129 -7.63 21.39 5.09
N GLN A 130 -7.03 20.22 5.31
CA GLN A 130 -7.55 19.22 6.25
C GLN A 130 -7.56 19.77 7.69
N PHE A 131 -6.49 20.46 8.12
CA PHE A 131 -6.42 21.10 9.42
C PHE A 131 -7.57 22.09 9.62
N GLY A 132 -7.80 22.99 8.65
CA GLY A 132 -8.89 23.97 8.71
C GLY A 132 -10.28 23.32 8.78
N LEU A 133 -10.53 22.27 7.98
CA LEU A 133 -11.80 21.54 8.00
C LEU A 133 -12.01 20.77 9.31
N MET A 134 -10.96 20.18 9.88
CA MET A 134 -11.02 19.46 11.16
C MET A 134 -11.29 20.38 12.36
N LEU A 135 -11.07 21.69 12.24
CA LEU A 135 -11.50 22.64 13.27
C LEU A 135 -13.02 22.77 13.36
N ALA A 136 -13.76 22.52 12.28
CA ALA A 136 -15.22 22.59 12.27
C ALA A 136 -15.92 21.25 12.63
N LEU A 137 -15.20 20.13 12.55
CA LEU A 137 -15.75 18.80 12.81
C LEU A 137 -15.78 18.47 14.32
N PRO A 138 -16.80 17.74 14.80
CA PRO A 138 -16.87 17.28 16.19
C PRO A 138 -15.89 16.13 16.47
N GLU A 139 -15.74 15.76 17.74
CA GLU A 139 -15.00 14.56 18.13
C GLU A 139 -15.87 13.30 17.96
N SER A 140 -15.25 12.11 17.90
CA SER A 140 -15.97 10.83 17.79
C SER A 140 -17.02 10.66 18.91
N PRO A 141 -18.30 10.39 18.60
CA PRO A 141 -19.35 10.17 19.59
C PRO A 141 -19.02 9.03 20.55
N ARG A 142 -18.44 7.94 20.03
CA ARG A 142 -18.06 6.76 20.80
C ARG A 142 -16.93 7.08 21.80
N TRP A 143 -15.98 7.93 21.41
CA TRP A 143 -14.93 8.41 22.31
C TRP A 143 -15.48 9.31 23.41
N LEU A 144 -16.36 10.25 23.05
CA LEU A 144 -16.99 11.18 23.99
C LEU A 144 -17.78 10.43 25.08
N TYR A 145 -18.52 9.40 24.68
CA TYR A 145 -19.26 8.55 25.61
C TYR A 145 -18.33 7.82 26.60
N ARG A 146 -17.19 7.30 26.12
CA ARG A 146 -16.16 6.65 26.96
C ARG A 146 -15.58 7.61 28.00
N GLN A 147 -15.38 8.88 27.63
CA GLN A 147 -14.88 9.93 28.53
C GLN A 147 -15.94 10.46 29.51
N GLY A 148 -17.17 9.95 29.47
CA GLY A 148 -18.27 10.38 30.33
C GLY A 148 -19.02 11.63 29.84
N ARG A 149 -18.75 12.10 28.62
CA ARG A 149 -19.44 13.24 27.99
C ARG A 149 -20.64 12.75 27.16
N ALA A 150 -21.61 12.14 27.83
CA ALA A 150 -22.74 11.47 27.18
C ALA A 150 -23.65 12.46 26.40
N GLU A 151 -23.97 13.61 26.98
CA GLU A 151 -24.87 14.61 26.36
C GLU A 151 -24.34 15.11 25.01
N GLU A 152 -23.04 15.40 24.92
CA GLU A 152 -22.41 15.82 23.67
C GLU A 152 -22.40 14.71 22.61
N ALA A 153 -22.16 13.47 23.04
CA ALA A 153 -22.20 12.31 22.15
C ALA A 153 -23.60 12.09 21.57
N GLU A 154 -24.65 12.15 22.42
CA GLU A 154 -26.04 12.02 21.97
C GLU A 154 -26.45 13.17 21.03
N ALA A 155 -26.00 14.40 21.29
CA ALA A 155 -26.25 15.54 20.42
C ALA A 155 -25.65 15.37 19.02
N ILE A 156 -24.47 14.76 18.91
CA ILE A 156 -23.84 14.45 17.63
C ILE A 156 -24.57 13.29 16.93
N LEU A 157 -24.92 12.22 17.66
CA LEU A 157 -25.65 11.08 17.10
C LEU A 157 -27.02 11.49 16.53
N ARG A 158 -27.75 12.36 17.24
CA ARG A 158 -29.02 12.96 16.76
C ARG A 158 -28.91 13.77 15.47
N ARG A 159 -27.70 14.22 15.10
CA ARG A 159 -27.45 14.90 13.81
C ARG A 159 -27.12 13.94 12.67
N ILE A 160 -26.65 12.73 12.98
CA ILE A 160 -26.18 11.75 11.99
C ILE A 160 -27.28 10.75 11.64
N TYR A 161 -28.05 10.30 12.63
CA TYR A 161 -29.07 9.26 12.50
C TYR A 161 -30.49 9.85 12.54
N SER A 162 -31.46 9.10 12.02
CA SER A 162 -32.89 9.44 12.14
C SER A 162 -33.41 9.17 13.55
N ALA A 163 -34.48 9.84 13.97
CA ALA A 163 -35.02 9.73 15.34
C ALA A 163 -35.40 8.30 15.77
N GLU A 164 -35.68 7.39 14.84
CA GLU A 164 -35.96 5.98 15.16
C GLU A 164 -34.68 5.14 15.34
N GLU A 165 -33.60 5.48 14.64
CA GLU A 165 -32.33 4.75 14.67
C GLU A 165 -31.40 5.24 15.79
N VAL A 166 -31.46 6.54 16.11
CA VAL A 166 -30.61 7.19 17.13
C VAL A 166 -30.74 6.49 18.48
N GLU A 167 -31.95 6.26 18.96
CA GLU A 167 -32.22 5.73 20.29
C GLU A 167 -31.68 4.30 20.43
N ARG A 168 -31.81 3.47 19.38
CA ARG A 168 -31.22 2.13 19.34
C ARG A 168 -29.69 2.19 19.40
N GLU A 169 -29.07 3.06 18.62
CA GLU A 169 -27.61 3.21 18.59
C GLU A 169 -27.05 3.77 19.90
N ILE A 170 -27.78 4.70 20.56
CA ILE A 170 -27.42 5.20 21.88
C ILE A 170 -27.48 4.07 22.92
N GLU A 171 -28.50 3.22 22.87
CA GLU A 171 -28.64 2.10 23.81
C GLU A 171 -27.54 1.04 23.62
N GLU A 172 -27.25 0.66 22.37
CA GLU A 172 -26.13 -0.24 22.04
C GLU A 172 -24.79 0.35 22.52
N LEU A 173 -24.59 1.66 22.36
CA LEU A 173 -23.40 2.35 22.86
C LEU A 173 -23.35 2.37 24.40
N LYS A 174 -24.48 2.57 25.08
CA LYS A 174 -24.60 2.50 26.55
C LYS A 174 -24.17 1.14 27.09
N GLU A 175 -24.72 0.08 26.52
CA GLU A 175 -24.41 -1.29 26.92
C GLU A 175 -22.92 -1.61 26.74
N SER A 176 -22.33 -1.23 25.59
CA SER A 176 -20.92 -1.50 25.30
C SER A 176 -19.97 -0.78 26.26
N VAL A 177 -20.21 0.51 26.56
CA VAL A 177 -19.38 1.26 27.50
C VAL A 177 -19.58 0.78 28.94
N ALA A 178 -20.79 0.37 29.33
CA ALA A 178 -21.06 -0.21 30.64
C ALA A 178 -20.34 -1.55 30.85
N ALA A 179 -20.37 -2.43 29.84
CA ALA A 179 -19.62 -3.68 29.85
C ALA A 179 -18.10 -3.46 29.97
N GLU A 180 -17.57 -2.41 29.34
CA GLU A 180 -16.16 -2.04 29.47
C GLU A 180 -15.79 -1.47 30.86
N ARG A 181 -16.66 -0.66 31.47
CA ARG A 181 -16.43 -0.05 32.80
C ARG A 181 -16.37 -1.08 33.93
N GLY A 182 -17.08 -2.20 33.81
CA GLY A 182 -17.00 -3.31 34.78
C GLY A 182 -15.63 -4.01 34.82
N SER A 183 -14.81 -3.85 33.78
CA SER A 183 -13.48 -4.44 33.66
C SER A 183 -12.38 -3.44 34.09
N SER A 184 -12.18 -3.33 35.41
CA SER A 184 -11.26 -2.39 36.07
C SER A 184 -9.75 -2.75 35.96
N GLU A 185 -9.31 -3.44 34.91
CA GLU A 185 -7.87 -3.68 34.68
C GLU A 185 -7.24 -2.52 33.90
N LYS A 186 -6.18 -1.89 34.41
CA LYS A 186 -5.41 -0.90 33.63
C LYS A 186 -5.03 -1.47 32.26
N LEU A 187 -5.01 -0.63 31.20
CA LEU A 187 -4.53 -0.99 29.85
C LEU A 187 -3.14 -1.66 29.95
N SER A 188 -3.11 -2.98 29.98
CA SER A 188 -1.89 -3.78 30.09
C SER A 188 -1.69 -4.53 28.79
N LEU A 189 -0.52 -4.35 28.18
CA LEU A 189 -0.09 -5.12 27.02
C LEU A 189 -0.12 -6.64 27.29
N VAL A 190 0.00 -7.05 28.56
CA VAL A 190 -0.11 -8.45 28.98
C VAL A 190 -1.56 -8.95 28.98
N ALA A 191 -2.52 -8.10 29.36
CA ALA A 191 -3.95 -8.42 29.26
C ALA A 191 -4.40 -8.55 27.80
N LEU A 192 -3.80 -7.73 26.91
CA LEU A 192 -4.06 -7.75 25.46
C LEU A 192 -3.76 -9.12 24.81
N VAL A 193 -2.69 -9.79 25.25
CA VAL A 193 -2.29 -11.12 24.74
C VAL A 193 -3.09 -12.26 25.39
N ARG A 194 -3.57 -12.05 26.62
CA ARG A 194 -4.37 -13.06 27.36
C ARG A 194 -5.82 -13.15 26.89
N THR A 195 -6.43 -12.05 26.48
CA THR A 195 -7.82 -12.04 26.01
C THR A 195 -7.94 -12.67 24.62
N ALA A 196 -8.65 -13.80 24.52
CA ALA A 196 -8.77 -14.56 23.28
C ALA A 196 -9.37 -13.75 22.12
N THR A 197 -10.36 -12.91 22.41
CA THR A 197 -11.03 -12.03 21.43
C THR A 197 -10.06 -11.03 20.82
N VAL A 198 -9.33 -10.31 21.68
CA VAL A 198 -8.35 -9.30 21.26
C VAL A 198 -7.20 -9.95 20.51
N ARG A 199 -6.70 -11.10 20.98
CA ARG A 199 -5.65 -11.86 20.30
C ARG A 199 -6.07 -12.31 18.90
N ARG A 200 -7.29 -12.82 18.73
CA ARG A 200 -7.83 -13.24 17.43
C ARG A 200 -7.97 -12.05 16.48
N GLY A 201 -8.55 -10.95 16.96
CA GLY A 201 -8.65 -9.71 16.18
C GLY A 201 -7.27 -9.16 15.79
N LEU A 202 -6.30 -9.21 16.70
CA LEU A 202 -4.93 -8.75 16.44
C LEU A 202 -4.23 -9.59 15.39
N VAL A 203 -4.32 -10.92 15.48
CA VAL A 203 -3.78 -11.84 14.46
C VAL A 203 -4.39 -11.52 13.09
N ALA A 204 -5.71 -11.39 13.00
CA ALA A 204 -6.39 -11.07 11.74
C ALA A 204 -5.99 -9.68 11.20
N GLY A 205 -6.03 -8.62 12.01
CA GLY A 205 -5.72 -7.25 11.58
C GLY A 205 -4.24 -7.02 11.26
N VAL A 206 -3.32 -7.41 12.16
CA VAL A 206 -1.87 -7.30 11.93
C VAL A 206 -1.45 -8.18 10.76
N GLY A 207 -1.92 -9.43 10.72
CA GLY A 207 -1.61 -10.35 9.61
C GLY A 207 -2.07 -9.80 8.26
N LEU A 208 -3.28 -9.24 8.20
CA LEU A 208 -3.81 -8.66 6.97
C LEU A 208 -2.99 -7.43 6.51
N GLN A 209 -2.52 -6.60 7.44
CA GLN A 209 -1.63 -5.48 7.14
C GLN A 209 -0.24 -5.91 6.67
N VAL A 210 0.33 -6.96 7.28
CA VAL A 210 1.62 -7.53 6.85
C VAL A 210 1.49 -8.12 5.45
N PHE A 211 0.47 -8.94 5.20
CA PHE A 211 0.24 -9.55 3.89
C PHE A 211 -0.07 -8.53 2.80
N GLN A 212 -0.76 -7.43 3.12
CA GLN A 212 -0.95 -6.32 2.18
C GLN A 212 0.39 -5.81 1.62
N GLN A 213 1.42 -5.74 2.46
CA GLN A 213 2.75 -5.28 2.05
C GLN A 213 3.58 -6.36 1.37
N LEU A 214 3.51 -7.61 1.85
CA LEU A 214 4.23 -8.74 1.27
C LEU A 214 3.78 -9.11 -0.15
N VAL A 215 2.53 -8.81 -0.49
CA VAL A 215 1.99 -8.93 -1.86
C VAL A 215 2.67 -7.94 -2.83
N GLY A 216 3.39 -6.93 -2.31
CA GLY A 216 4.33 -6.12 -3.09
C GLY A 216 3.75 -4.86 -3.72
N ILE A 217 2.58 -4.36 -3.29
CA ILE A 217 1.97 -3.19 -3.93
C ILE A 217 2.84 -1.94 -3.82
N ASN A 218 3.43 -1.67 -2.66
CA ASN A 218 4.25 -0.48 -2.47
C ASN A 218 5.53 -0.55 -3.31
N THR A 219 6.10 -1.74 -3.48
CA THR A 219 7.19 -1.99 -4.42
C THR A 219 6.79 -1.70 -5.85
N VAL A 220 5.65 -2.24 -6.29
CA VAL A 220 5.09 -1.96 -7.61
C VAL A 220 4.88 -0.46 -7.81
N MET A 221 4.37 0.25 -6.80
CA MET A 221 4.08 1.68 -6.90
C MET A 221 5.33 2.57 -6.83
N TYR A 222 6.30 2.27 -5.98
CA TYR A 222 7.55 3.04 -5.83
C TYR A 222 8.50 2.82 -7.01
N TYR A 223 8.55 1.59 -7.50
CA TYR A 223 9.45 1.19 -8.57
C TYR A 223 8.73 0.97 -9.89
N SER A 224 7.48 1.41 -10.07
CA SER A 224 6.73 1.30 -11.33
C SER A 224 7.56 1.77 -12.54
N PRO A 225 8.20 2.96 -12.53
CA PRO A 225 9.02 3.38 -13.67
C PRO A 225 10.19 2.44 -13.93
N THR A 226 10.76 1.88 -12.86
CA THR A 226 11.87 0.93 -12.94
C THR A 226 11.41 -0.42 -13.48
N ILE A 227 10.23 -0.91 -13.08
CA ILE A 227 9.63 -2.15 -13.62
C ILE A 227 9.34 -2.00 -15.11
N VAL A 228 8.86 -0.83 -15.54
CA VAL A 228 8.66 -0.51 -16.96
C VAL A 228 9.99 -0.51 -17.72
N GLN A 229 11.06 0.06 -17.15
CA GLN A 229 12.39 -0.01 -17.74
C GLN A 229 12.93 -1.44 -17.81
N LEU A 230 12.70 -2.25 -16.77
CA LEU A 230 13.04 -3.68 -16.72
C LEU A 230 12.33 -4.47 -17.83
N ALA A 231 11.14 -4.03 -18.25
CA ALA A 231 10.41 -4.61 -19.38
C ALA A 231 10.93 -4.19 -20.77
N GLY A 232 11.99 -3.36 -20.85
CA GLY A 232 12.64 -3.00 -22.11
C GLY A 232 12.21 -1.66 -22.71
N PHE A 233 11.68 -0.75 -21.89
CA PHE A 233 11.39 0.64 -22.30
C PHE A 233 12.55 1.56 -21.90
N ALA A 234 13.30 2.07 -22.89
CA ALA A 234 14.51 2.88 -22.66
C ALA A 234 14.23 4.30 -22.14
N SER A 235 13.13 4.94 -22.57
CA SER A 235 12.89 6.36 -22.29
C SER A 235 12.29 6.59 -20.89
N ASN A 236 12.96 7.39 -20.07
CA ASN A 236 12.49 7.82 -18.74
C ASN A 236 11.11 8.48 -18.81
N GLN A 237 10.86 9.32 -19.81
CA GLN A 237 9.56 9.99 -19.97
C GLN A 237 8.45 9.00 -20.28
N THR A 238 8.72 8.00 -21.15
CA THR A 238 7.73 6.95 -21.44
C THR A 238 7.47 6.08 -20.22
N ALA A 239 8.50 5.76 -19.43
CA ALA A 239 8.34 5.01 -18.19
C ALA A 239 7.48 5.77 -17.17
N LEU A 240 7.72 7.07 -16.98
CA LEU A 240 6.91 7.93 -16.10
C LEU A 240 5.45 8.04 -16.59
N ALA A 241 5.23 8.22 -17.89
CA ALA A 241 3.89 8.28 -18.47
C ALA A 241 3.12 6.96 -18.30
N LEU A 242 3.79 5.82 -18.47
CA LEU A 242 3.20 4.50 -18.23
C LEU A 242 2.94 4.28 -16.73
N SER A 243 3.80 4.78 -15.84
CA SER A 243 3.54 4.76 -14.41
C SER A 243 2.34 5.61 -13.99
N LEU A 244 2.08 6.73 -14.68
CA LEU A 244 0.87 7.52 -14.47
C LEU A 244 -0.40 6.69 -14.76
N VAL A 245 -0.39 5.87 -15.82
CA VAL A 245 -1.48 4.93 -16.11
C VAL A 245 -1.68 3.94 -14.98
N THR A 246 -0.58 3.36 -14.47
CA THR A 246 -0.67 2.41 -13.33
C THR A 246 -1.26 3.04 -12.07
N SER A 247 -0.88 4.29 -11.75
CA SER A 247 -1.46 5.01 -10.62
C SER A 247 -2.92 5.39 -10.84
N GLY A 248 -3.31 5.73 -12.08
CA GLY A 248 -4.70 6.01 -12.44
C GLY A 248 -5.58 4.77 -12.31
N LEU A 249 -5.10 3.60 -12.76
CA LEU A 249 -5.79 2.32 -12.57
C LEU A 249 -5.98 2.00 -11.08
N ASN A 250 -5.00 2.33 -10.23
CA ASN A 250 -5.13 2.15 -8.78
C ASN A 250 -6.20 3.07 -8.17
N ALA A 251 -6.26 4.34 -8.61
CA ALA A 251 -7.32 5.25 -8.18
C ALA A 251 -8.71 4.77 -8.61
N LEU A 252 -8.85 4.33 -9.86
CA LEU A 252 -10.12 3.77 -10.38
C LEU A 252 -10.52 2.48 -9.64
N GLY A 253 -9.57 1.59 -9.36
CA GLY A 253 -9.81 0.39 -8.57
C GLY A 253 -10.30 0.70 -7.15
N SER A 254 -9.83 1.80 -6.55
CA SER A 254 -10.32 2.26 -5.25
C SER A 254 -11.77 2.76 -5.34
N VAL A 255 -12.18 3.41 -6.43
CA VAL A 255 -13.59 3.79 -6.68
C VAL A 255 -14.47 2.54 -6.81
N VAL A 256 -13.99 1.53 -7.55
CA VAL A 256 -14.66 0.22 -7.66
C VAL A 256 -14.83 -0.41 -6.26
N SER A 257 -13.82 -0.30 -5.39
CA SER A 257 -13.91 -0.77 -4.01
C SER A 257 -15.08 -0.16 -3.25
N ILE A 258 -15.25 1.18 -3.32
CA ILE A 258 -16.32 1.90 -2.61
C ILE A 258 -17.70 1.33 -2.96
N TYR A 259 -17.93 0.97 -4.24
CA TYR A 259 -19.20 0.42 -4.68
C TYR A 259 -19.42 -1.04 -4.26
N PHE A 260 -18.38 -1.88 -4.32
CA PHE A 260 -18.51 -3.31 -4.07
C PHE A 260 -18.35 -3.72 -2.61
N ILE A 261 -17.69 -2.91 -1.77
CA ILE A 261 -17.34 -3.27 -0.39
C ILE A 261 -18.56 -3.65 0.47
N ASP A 262 -19.64 -2.88 0.35
CA ASP A 262 -20.86 -3.10 1.10
C ASP A 262 -21.82 -4.06 0.39
N ARG A 263 -21.60 -4.38 -0.90
CA ARG A 263 -22.42 -5.36 -1.66
C ARG A 263 -21.88 -6.78 -1.57
N THR A 264 -20.60 -6.99 -1.81
CA THR A 264 -20.00 -8.32 -1.93
C THR A 264 -19.55 -8.88 -0.57
N GLY A 265 -19.18 -8.01 0.38
CA GLY A 265 -18.58 -8.38 1.66
C GLY A 265 -17.06 -8.35 1.61
N ARG A 266 -16.42 -8.18 2.78
CA ARG A 266 -14.99 -7.91 2.93
C ARG A 266 -14.17 -9.15 2.57
N ARG A 267 -14.54 -10.31 3.12
CA ARG A 267 -13.78 -11.55 2.92
C ARG A 267 -13.81 -12.03 1.47
N LYS A 268 -14.98 -11.95 0.83
CA LYS A 268 -15.12 -12.33 -0.59
C LYS A 268 -14.31 -11.42 -1.51
N LEU A 269 -14.30 -10.11 -1.26
CA LEU A 269 -13.47 -9.16 -2.00
C LEU A 269 -11.98 -9.46 -1.86
N LEU A 270 -11.49 -9.77 -0.65
CA LEU A 270 -10.10 -10.16 -0.43
C LEU A 270 -9.71 -11.42 -1.23
N VAL A 271 -10.57 -12.44 -1.24
CA VAL A 271 -10.33 -13.69 -1.98
C VAL A 271 -10.26 -13.45 -3.48
N ILE A 272 -11.23 -12.73 -4.06
CA ILE A 272 -11.25 -12.41 -5.50
C ILE A 272 -10.00 -11.61 -5.87
N SER A 273 -9.64 -10.63 -5.05
CA SER A 273 -8.46 -9.80 -5.22
C SER A 273 -7.17 -10.62 -5.21
N LEU A 274 -6.97 -11.48 -4.21
CA LEU A 274 -5.77 -12.31 -4.08
C LEU A 274 -5.64 -13.33 -5.21
N VAL A 275 -6.73 -13.96 -5.65
CA VAL A 275 -6.71 -14.87 -6.81
C VAL A 275 -6.26 -14.11 -8.07
N GLY A 276 -6.85 -12.94 -8.34
CA GLY A 276 -6.45 -12.12 -9.48
C GLY A 276 -5.01 -11.64 -9.41
N VAL A 277 -4.52 -11.30 -8.22
CA VAL A 277 -3.12 -10.94 -7.96
C VAL A 277 -2.17 -12.10 -8.23
N ILE A 278 -2.48 -13.30 -7.74
CA ILE A 278 -1.65 -14.51 -7.97
C ILE A 278 -1.52 -14.78 -9.47
N LEU A 279 -2.63 -14.74 -10.22
CA LEU A 279 -2.64 -14.93 -11.67
C LEU A 279 -1.81 -13.85 -12.38
N SER A 280 -1.96 -12.59 -11.98
CA SER A 280 -1.23 -11.47 -12.58
C SER A 280 0.28 -11.53 -12.31
N LEU A 281 0.68 -11.93 -11.09
CA LEU A 281 2.08 -12.17 -10.72
C LEU A 281 2.67 -13.37 -11.48
N GLY A 282 1.87 -14.41 -11.73
CA GLY A 282 2.26 -15.53 -12.59
C GLY A 282 2.54 -15.08 -14.03
N VAL A 283 1.68 -14.23 -14.60
CA VAL A 283 1.90 -13.63 -15.93
C VAL A 283 3.18 -12.78 -15.95
N LEU A 284 3.38 -11.91 -14.95
CA LEU A 284 4.60 -11.10 -14.86
C LEU A 284 5.86 -11.98 -14.76
N THR A 285 5.81 -13.03 -13.94
CA THR A 285 6.91 -13.99 -13.78
C THR A 285 7.29 -14.64 -15.12
N ALA A 286 6.28 -15.12 -15.86
CA ALA A 286 6.47 -15.75 -17.16
C ALA A 286 7.03 -14.76 -18.20
N VAL A 287 6.48 -13.55 -18.29
CA VAL A 287 6.94 -12.53 -19.26
C VAL A 287 8.38 -12.08 -18.98
N PHE A 288 8.75 -11.90 -17.71
CA PHE A 288 10.13 -11.57 -17.35
C PHE A 288 11.09 -12.74 -17.56
N HIS A 289 10.61 -13.99 -17.44
CA HIS A 289 11.40 -15.17 -17.79
C HIS A 289 11.69 -15.19 -19.30
N GLU A 290 10.66 -15.02 -20.12
CA GLU A 290 10.78 -14.96 -21.59
C GLU A 290 11.65 -13.78 -22.07
N THR A 291 11.56 -12.65 -21.38
CA THR A 291 12.38 -11.47 -21.69
C THR A 291 13.86 -11.71 -21.37
N ALA A 292 14.16 -12.48 -20.33
CA ALA A 292 15.54 -12.83 -19.99
C ALA A 292 16.10 -13.90 -20.94
N SER A 293 15.32 -14.93 -21.29
CA SER A 293 15.75 -16.02 -22.18
C SER A 293 15.96 -15.57 -23.64
N HIS A 294 15.12 -14.66 -24.14
CA HIS A 294 15.20 -14.11 -25.49
C HIS A 294 15.89 -12.74 -25.56
N SER A 295 16.77 -12.44 -24.61
CA SER A 295 17.50 -11.17 -24.61
C SER A 295 18.51 -11.11 -25.78
N PRO A 296 18.69 -9.95 -26.44
CA PRO A 296 19.55 -9.86 -27.61
C PRO A 296 21.01 -10.10 -27.27
N ALA A 297 21.73 -10.73 -28.21
CA ALA A 297 23.16 -10.99 -28.06
C ALA A 297 23.98 -9.70 -28.05
N VAL A 298 25.16 -9.74 -27.44
CA VAL A 298 26.18 -8.70 -27.56
C VAL A 298 27.10 -9.06 -28.71
N SER A 299 27.18 -8.21 -29.73
CA SER A 299 28.11 -8.39 -30.84
C SER A 299 29.46 -7.76 -30.56
N ALA A 300 30.53 -8.52 -30.79
CA ALA A 300 31.90 -7.99 -30.73
C ALA A 300 32.14 -6.90 -31.78
N THR A 301 31.52 -7.01 -32.97
CA THR A 301 31.68 -6.02 -34.04
C THR A 301 30.98 -4.71 -33.71
N GLU A 302 29.79 -4.76 -33.10
CA GLU A 302 29.08 -3.55 -32.66
C GLU A 302 29.78 -2.91 -31.47
N THR A 303 30.33 -3.71 -30.55
CA THR A 303 31.09 -3.20 -29.39
C THR A 303 32.40 -2.54 -29.82
N ALA A 304 33.10 -3.12 -30.81
CA ALA A 304 34.35 -2.58 -31.35
C ALA A 304 34.20 -1.26 -32.11
N ARG A 305 32.97 -0.82 -32.44
CA ARG A 305 32.74 0.52 -33.01
C ARG A 305 32.98 1.64 -31.99
N PHE A 306 32.91 1.31 -30.70
CA PHE A 306 33.20 2.23 -29.61
C PHE A 306 34.63 2.04 -29.14
N ASP A 307 35.24 3.10 -28.61
CA ASP A 307 36.58 3.03 -28.05
C ASP A 307 36.68 1.95 -26.96
N ALA A 308 37.81 1.25 -26.92
CA ALA A 308 38.05 0.16 -25.96
C ALA A 308 37.95 0.62 -24.50
N SER A 309 38.20 1.91 -24.23
CA SER A 309 38.05 2.53 -22.90
C SER A 309 36.59 2.67 -22.45
N LEU A 310 35.64 2.66 -23.39
CA LEU A 310 34.20 2.75 -23.12
C LEU A 310 33.54 1.36 -23.02
N THR A 311 34.27 0.29 -23.32
CA THR A 311 33.77 -1.08 -23.24
C THR A 311 33.67 -1.52 -21.78
N CYS A 312 32.62 -2.26 -21.43
CA CYS A 312 32.43 -2.78 -20.07
C CYS A 312 33.65 -3.65 -19.66
N PRO A 313 34.33 -3.40 -18.53
CA PRO A 313 35.57 -4.11 -18.14
C PRO A 313 35.39 -5.63 -18.00
N SER A 314 34.18 -6.05 -17.64
CA SER A 314 33.79 -7.45 -17.50
C SER A 314 33.56 -8.13 -18.86
N TYR A 315 33.28 -7.36 -19.91
CA TYR A 315 33.09 -7.87 -21.27
C TYR A 315 34.45 -8.14 -21.91
N ARG A 316 34.75 -9.43 -22.12
CA ARG A 316 35.95 -9.86 -22.86
C ARG A 316 35.51 -10.52 -24.16
N PRO A 317 35.65 -9.84 -25.31
CA PRO A 317 35.49 -10.50 -26.60
C PRO A 317 36.59 -11.56 -26.68
N SER A 318 36.22 -12.84 -26.80
CA SER A 318 37.13 -14.00 -26.90
C SER A 318 38.04 -14.30 -25.69
N SER A 319 37.51 -14.93 -24.63
CA SER A 319 38.34 -15.69 -23.68
C SER A 319 38.03 -17.19 -23.78
N PRO A 320 39.01 -18.08 -23.98
CA PRO A 320 38.80 -19.54 -23.96
C PRO A 320 38.28 -20.07 -22.62
N ALA A 321 38.44 -19.29 -21.54
CA ALA A 321 38.02 -19.66 -20.19
C ALA A 321 36.50 -19.50 -19.95
N SER A 322 35.73 -18.97 -20.91
CA SER A 322 34.27 -18.77 -20.79
C SER A 322 33.42 -19.79 -21.55
N GLY A 323 33.95 -21.00 -21.78
CA GLY A 323 33.19 -22.20 -22.19
C GLY A 323 31.97 -21.92 -23.06
N GLY A 324 32.16 -21.42 -24.29
CA GLY A 324 31.09 -21.31 -25.30
C GLY A 324 29.86 -20.44 -24.98
N ALA A 325 29.79 -19.77 -23.84
CA ALA A 325 28.59 -19.02 -23.46
C ALA A 325 28.58 -17.63 -24.15
N SER A 326 27.67 -17.44 -25.11
CA SER A 326 27.41 -16.16 -25.75
C SER A 326 27.07 -15.08 -24.71
N TRP A 327 27.58 -13.86 -24.91
CA TRP A 327 27.17 -12.71 -24.12
C TRP A 327 25.83 -12.20 -24.63
N ASP A 328 24.92 -11.93 -23.73
CA ASP A 328 23.63 -11.32 -24.00
C ASP A 328 23.48 -10.00 -23.21
N CYS A 329 22.45 -9.24 -23.55
CA CYS A 329 22.16 -7.97 -22.87
C CYS A 329 21.99 -8.18 -21.36
N THR A 330 21.33 -9.27 -20.93
CA THR A 330 21.08 -9.53 -19.51
C THR A 330 22.38 -9.72 -18.73
N ARG A 331 23.34 -10.46 -19.29
CA ARG A 331 24.66 -10.67 -18.72
C ARG A 331 25.48 -9.39 -18.74
N CYS A 332 25.39 -8.57 -19.79
CA CYS A 332 26.02 -7.26 -19.85
C CYS A 332 25.57 -6.35 -18.69
N LEU A 333 24.25 -6.20 -18.50
CA LEU A 333 23.71 -5.35 -17.45
C LEU A 333 24.03 -5.87 -16.03
N LYS A 334 24.11 -7.19 -15.85
CA LYS A 334 24.52 -7.82 -14.58
C LYS A 334 26.03 -7.77 -14.32
N ALA A 335 26.85 -7.47 -15.32
CA ALA A 335 28.31 -7.55 -15.21
C ALA A 335 28.97 -6.36 -14.50
N ALA A 336 28.27 -5.73 -13.56
CA ALA A 336 28.80 -4.64 -12.74
C ALA A 336 29.86 -5.17 -11.77
N ALA A 337 31.14 -5.04 -12.13
CA ALA A 337 32.26 -5.42 -11.28
C ALA A 337 32.78 -4.21 -10.49
N GLY A 338 32.63 -4.26 -9.17
CA GLY A 338 33.45 -3.53 -8.19
C GLY A 338 33.35 -2.00 -8.11
N SER A 339 32.88 -1.28 -9.15
CA SER A 339 32.64 0.19 -9.10
C SER A 339 31.99 0.80 -10.36
N SER A 340 31.94 0.07 -11.48
CA SER A 340 31.39 0.58 -12.75
C SER A 340 30.19 -0.24 -13.23
N GLU A 341 29.01 0.36 -13.23
CA GLU A 341 27.81 -0.21 -13.86
C GLU A 341 28.02 -0.31 -15.38
N CYS A 342 27.46 -1.34 -16.01
CA CYS A 342 27.51 -1.50 -17.47
C CYS A 342 26.11 -1.27 -18.07
N GLY A 343 26.08 -0.78 -19.31
CA GLY A 343 24.87 -0.51 -20.07
C GLY A 343 24.92 -1.15 -21.46
N PHE A 344 23.75 -1.33 -22.05
CA PHE A 344 23.57 -1.95 -23.35
C PHE A 344 23.10 -0.89 -24.36
N CYS A 345 23.90 -0.69 -25.42
CA CYS A 345 23.53 0.16 -26.55
C CYS A 345 22.97 -0.74 -27.66
N ALA A 346 21.70 -0.56 -28.01
CA ALA A 346 21.05 -1.36 -29.04
C ALA A 346 21.59 -1.04 -30.44
N SER A 347 21.45 -1.97 -31.38
CA SER A 347 21.83 -1.75 -32.78
C SER A 347 20.99 -0.64 -33.43
N GLY A 348 21.62 0.20 -34.26
CA GLY A 348 20.93 1.23 -35.05
C GLY A 348 19.95 0.65 -36.08
N ALA A 349 20.16 -0.58 -36.54
CA ALA A 349 19.27 -1.26 -37.49
C ALA A 349 18.00 -1.82 -36.84
N GLY A 350 17.98 -2.01 -35.52
CA GLY A 350 16.82 -2.53 -34.81
C GLY A 350 17.12 -2.91 -33.36
N ARG A 351 16.20 -2.58 -32.45
CA ARG A 351 16.38 -2.77 -31.01
C ARG A 351 16.52 -4.22 -30.53
N LEU A 352 16.10 -5.21 -31.34
CA LEU A 352 16.18 -6.64 -31.02
C LEU A 352 17.40 -7.33 -31.66
N LEU A 353 18.17 -6.60 -32.46
CA LEU A 353 19.39 -7.11 -33.08
C LEU A 353 20.57 -7.03 -32.09
N PRO A 354 21.67 -7.77 -32.35
CA PRO A 354 22.82 -7.76 -31.47
C PRO A 354 23.38 -6.35 -31.26
N GLY A 355 23.60 -5.98 -29.99
CA GLY A 355 24.05 -4.64 -29.58
C GLY A 355 25.46 -4.63 -28.98
N ALA A 356 25.83 -3.49 -28.39
CA ALA A 356 27.12 -3.28 -27.74
C ALA A 356 27.00 -3.23 -26.21
N CYS A 357 28.01 -3.76 -25.51
CA CYS A 357 28.10 -3.72 -24.05
C CYS A 357 29.16 -2.72 -23.59
N LEU A 358 28.73 -1.62 -22.96
CA LEU A 358 29.57 -0.46 -22.67
C LEU A 358 29.46 -0.05 -21.20
N VAL A 359 30.37 0.80 -20.72
CA VAL A 359 30.33 1.36 -19.37
C VAL A 359 29.16 2.35 -19.24
N SER A 360 28.44 2.28 -18.13
CA SER A 360 27.35 3.19 -17.81
C SER A 360 27.89 4.54 -17.34
N ASN A 361 27.98 5.51 -18.25
CA ASN A 361 28.25 6.92 -17.93
C ASN A 361 27.46 7.83 -18.89
N ASN A 362 27.22 9.08 -18.48
CA ASN A 362 26.49 10.07 -19.28
C ASN A 362 27.13 10.27 -20.66
N THR A 363 28.47 10.29 -20.75
CA THR A 363 29.21 10.44 -22.01
C THR A 363 28.92 9.30 -22.99
N VAL A 364 28.94 8.05 -22.52
CA VAL A 364 28.66 6.86 -23.33
C VAL A 364 27.20 6.81 -23.75
N ARG A 365 26.28 7.15 -22.84
CA ARG A 365 24.86 7.25 -23.16
C ARG A 365 24.62 8.28 -24.27
N ASP A 366 25.23 9.45 -24.15
CA ASP A 366 25.04 10.55 -25.11
C ASP A 366 25.70 10.21 -26.46
N ALA A 367 26.82 9.47 -26.47
CA ALA A 367 27.42 8.91 -27.69
C ALA A 367 26.50 7.87 -28.37
N CYS A 368 25.92 6.94 -27.61
CA CYS A 368 24.95 5.97 -28.14
C CYS A 368 23.71 6.68 -28.73
N HIS A 369 23.20 7.71 -28.05
CA HIS A 369 22.10 8.53 -28.56
C HIS A 369 22.48 9.39 -29.77
N GLY A 370 23.72 9.85 -29.87
CA GLY A 370 24.24 10.59 -31.02
C GLY A 370 24.19 9.80 -32.33
N GLU A 371 24.29 8.47 -32.25
CA GLU A 371 24.07 7.57 -33.38
C GLU A 371 22.59 7.19 -33.61
N GLY A 372 21.65 7.80 -32.90
CA GLY A 372 20.22 7.47 -32.98
C GLY A 372 19.83 6.15 -32.32
N ARG A 373 20.70 5.56 -31.49
CA ARG A 373 20.49 4.26 -30.84
C ARG A 373 19.80 4.40 -29.49
N LEU A 374 19.14 3.33 -29.05
CA LEU A 374 18.50 3.24 -27.74
C LEU A 374 19.48 2.70 -26.70
N TRP A 375 19.54 3.38 -25.56
CA TRP A 375 20.40 3.04 -24.44
C TRP A 375 19.60 2.40 -23.30
N TYR A 376 20.11 1.27 -22.78
CA TYR A 376 19.46 0.46 -21.77
C TYR A 376 20.40 0.27 -20.57
N THR A 377 19.91 0.51 -19.36
CA THR A 377 20.70 0.34 -18.12
C THR A 377 20.09 -0.67 -17.15
N ARG A 378 18.76 -0.84 -17.18
CA ARG A 378 18.06 -1.66 -16.17
C ARG A 378 17.38 -2.88 -16.76
N GLY A 379 16.93 -2.83 -18.01
CA GLY A 379 16.26 -3.94 -18.69
C GLY A 379 16.67 -4.04 -20.14
N CYS A 380 16.48 -5.22 -20.72
CA CYS A 380 16.82 -5.49 -22.11
C CYS A 380 15.62 -5.27 -23.03
N PRO A 381 15.84 -4.82 -24.28
CA PRO A 381 14.76 -4.71 -25.24
C PRO A 381 14.13 -6.08 -25.51
N SER A 382 12.80 -6.12 -25.47
CA SER A 382 12.02 -7.34 -25.61
C SER A 382 10.80 -7.11 -26.49
N ARG A 383 10.42 -8.13 -27.27
CA ARG A 383 9.15 -8.13 -28.02
C ARG A 383 7.94 -8.28 -27.09
N TYR A 384 8.14 -8.89 -25.93
CA TYR A 384 7.10 -9.22 -24.95
C TYR A 384 6.96 -8.18 -23.84
N GLY A 385 7.77 -7.11 -23.84
CA GLY A 385 7.75 -6.07 -22.79
C GLY A 385 6.39 -5.43 -22.54
N TRP A 386 5.54 -5.32 -23.57
CA TRP A 386 4.18 -4.80 -23.42
C TRP A 386 3.24 -5.73 -22.63
N LEU A 387 3.47 -7.05 -22.66
CA LEU A 387 2.72 -8.01 -21.84
C LEU A 387 3.03 -7.82 -20.35
N ALA A 388 4.24 -7.36 -20.01
CA ALA A 388 4.57 -7.02 -18.63
C ALA A 388 3.75 -5.81 -18.15
N LEU A 389 3.51 -4.82 -19.03
CA LEU A 389 2.62 -3.70 -18.71
C LEU A 389 1.18 -4.16 -18.49
N LEU A 390 0.69 -5.07 -19.33
CA LEU A 390 -0.65 -5.64 -19.18
C LEU A 390 -0.76 -6.43 -17.85
N GLY A 391 0.25 -7.25 -17.53
CA GLY A 391 0.32 -7.98 -16.26
C GLY A 391 0.35 -7.04 -15.05
N LEU A 392 1.08 -5.93 -15.14
CA LEU A 392 1.14 -4.90 -14.11
C LEU A 392 -0.20 -4.18 -13.94
N ALA A 393 -0.87 -3.85 -15.05
CA ALA A 393 -2.20 -3.24 -15.03
C ALA A 393 -3.24 -4.19 -14.40
N LEU A 394 -3.24 -5.46 -14.79
CA LEU A 394 -4.10 -6.49 -14.21
C LEU A 394 -3.85 -6.67 -12.71
N TYR A 395 -2.59 -6.73 -12.31
CA TYR A 395 -2.22 -6.80 -10.89
C TYR A 395 -2.86 -5.66 -10.10
N ILE A 396 -2.78 -4.42 -10.59
CA ILE A 396 -3.34 -3.24 -9.91
C ILE A 396 -4.87 -3.29 -9.87
N ILE A 397 -5.51 -3.67 -10.99
CA ILE A 397 -6.97 -3.76 -11.09
C ILE A 397 -7.54 -4.78 -10.10
N PHE A 398 -6.85 -5.91 -9.90
CA PHE A 398 -7.29 -6.93 -8.93
C PHE A 398 -6.88 -6.57 -7.50
N PHE A 399 -5.72 -5.96 -7.29
CA PHE A 399 -5.24 -5.59 -5.96
C PHE A 399 -6.11 -4.49 -5.33
N SER A 400 -6.39 -3.42 -6.08
CA SER A 400 -6.92 -2.17 -5.54
C SER A 400 -8.29 -2.31 -4.87
N PRO A 401 -9.31 -2.97 -5.47
CA PRO A 401 -10.64 -3.07 -4.87
C PRO A 401 -10.70 -3.93 -3.60
N GLY A 402 -9.78 -4.88 -3.44
CA GLY A 402 -9.76 -5.82 -2.31
C GLY A 402 -8.59 -5.56 -1.37
N MET A 403 -7.41 -6.13 -1.65
CA MET A 403 -6.23 -5.98 -0.78
C MET A 403 -5.77 -4.52 -0.60
N GLY A 404 -6.18 -3.58 -1.44
CA GLY A 404 -5.91 -2.15 -1.25
C GLY A 404 -6.65 -1.52 -0.06
N THR A 405 -7.97 -1.64 -0.03
CA THR A 405 -8.83 -0.91 0.92
C THR A 405 -9.28 -1.76 2.10
N VAL A 406 -9.59 -3.05 1.87
CA VAL A 406 -10.20 -3.93 2.87
C VAL A 406 -9.34 -4.09 4.14
N PRO A 407 -8.00 -4.22 4.08
CA PRO A 407 -7.18 -4.31 5.29
C PRO A 407 -7.40 -3.18 6.29
N TRP A 408 -7.49 -1.94 5.80
CA TRP A 408 -7.72 -0.77 6.65
C TRP A 408 -9.13 -0.74 7.24
N ILE A 409 -10.12 -1.18 6.47
CA ILE A 409 -11.53 -1.27 6.91
C ILE A 409 -11.67 -2.31 8.01
N VAL A 410 -11.18 -3.54 7.78
CA VAL A 410 -11.23 -4.63 8.76
C VAL A 410 -10.52 -4.21 10.04
N ASN A 411 -9.37 -3.55 9.94
CA ASN A 411 -8.60 -3.08 11.09
C ASN A 411 -9.34 -2.01 11.92
N SER A 412 -10.25 -1.25 11.30
CA SER A 412 -11.11 -0.27 12.00
C SER A 412 -12.38 -0.90 12.60
N GLU A 413 -12.78 -2.09 12.15
CA GLU A 413 -14.03 -2.78 12.52
C GLU A 413 -13.81 -3.94 13.53
N ILE A 414 -12.63 -4.57 13.53
CA ILE A 414 -12.41 -5.86 14.23
C ILE A 414 -12.08 -5.74 15.72
N TYR A 415 -11.68 -4.56 16.19
CA TYR A 415 -11.21 -4.37 17.56
C TYR A 415 -12.30 -3.80 18.49
N PRO A 416 -12.36 -4.27 19.75
CA PRO A 416 -13.23 -3.69 20.77
C PRO A 416 -12.81 -2.25 21.06
N LEU A 417 -13.78 -1.42 21.47
CA LEU A 417 -13.63 0.05 21.61
C LEU A 417 -12.45 0.43 22.53
N ARG A 418 -12.23 -0.31 23.61
CA ARG A 418 -11.13 -0.12 24.56
C ARG A 418 -9.74 -0.26 23.96
N TYR A 419 -9.54 -1.27 23.10
CA TYR A 419 -8.21 -1.63 22.58
C TYR A 419 -8.00 -1.16 21.14
N ARG A 420 -8.99 -0.52 20.52
CA ARG A 420 -8.98 -0.17 19.10
C ARG A 420 -7.82 0.74 18.71
N GLY A 421 -7.52 1.79 19.48
CA GLY A 421 -6.41 2.68 19.16
C GLY A 421 -5.06 1.95 19.24
N VAL A 422 -4.79 1.25 20.34
CA VAL A 422 -3.55 0.46 20.52
C VAL A 422 -3.40 -0.66 19.47
N CYS A 423 -4.43 -1.48 19.25
CA CYS A 423 -4.40 -2.56 18.26
C CYS A 423 -4.30 -2.01 16.83
N GLY A 424 -5.04 -0.95 16.51
CA GLY A 424 -4.93 -0.23 15.24
C GLY A 424 -3.51 0.29 15.02
N GLY A 425 -2.85 0.77 16.08
CA GLY A 425 -1.45 1.21 16.07
C GLY A 425 -0.45 0.09 15.86
N ALA A 426 -0.63 -1.04 16.53
CA ALA A 426 0.20 -2.21 16.30
C ALA A 426 0.10 -2.69 14.84
N ALA A 427 -1.12 -2.73 14.28
CA ALA A 427 -1.36 -3.13 12.91
C ALA A 427 -0.80 -2.13 11.87
N ALA A 428 -0.96 -0.83 12.10
CA ALA A 428 -0.36 0.20 11.25
C ALA A 428 1.18 0.21 11.35
N THR A 429 1.73 0.00 12.55
CA THR A 429 3.18 -0.14 12.76
C THR A 429 3.72 -1.34 11.99
N ALA A 430 3.04 -2.50 12.08
CA ALA A 430 3.39 -3.69 11.31
C ALA A 430 3.31 -3.45 9.79
N ASN A 431 2.29 -2.72 9.32
CA ASN A 431 2.20 -2.29 7.92
C ASN A 431 3.45 -1.51 7.49
N TRP A 432 3.84 -0.47 8.23
CA TRP A 432 5.00 0.35 7.85
C TRP A 432 6.34 -0.39 7.98
N VAL A 433 6.49 -1.29 8.95
CA VAL A 433 7.66 -2.17 9.09
C VAL A 433 7.77 -3.12 7.91
N SER A 434 6.67 -3.80 7.54
CA SER A 434 6.65 -4.70 6.38
C SER A 434 6.87 -3.93 5.07
N ASN A 435 6.32 -2.72 4.93
CA ASN A 435 6.58 -1.85 3.79
C ASN A 435 8.08 -1.54 3.66
N LEU A 436 8.73 -1.14 4.77
CA LEU A 436 10.17 -0.86 4.76
C LEU A 436 10.99 -2.08 4.33
N ALA A 437 10.68 -3.26 4.89
CA ALA A 437 11.38 -4.49 4.58
C ALA A 437 11.30 -4.83 3.08
N VAL A 438 10.08 -4.84 2.53
CA VAL A 438 9.84 -5.20 1.12
C VAL A 438 10.41 -4.16 0.16
N ALA A 439 10.27 -2.86 0.47
CA ALA A 439 10.75 -1.78 -0.38
C ALA A 439 12.29 -1.70 -0.44
N GLN A 440 12.99 -2.07 0.64
CA GLN A 440 14.45 -2.15 0.65
C GLN A 440 14.98 -3.42 0.00
N SER A 441 14.30 -4.56 0.17
CA SER A 441 14.78 -5.83 -0.38
C SER A 441 14.54 -5.99 -1.88
N PHE A 442 13.57 -5.28 -2.46
CA PHE A 442 13.15 -5.52 -3.85
C PHE A 442 14.27 -5.36 -4.88
N LEU A 443 14.94 -4.20 -4.93
CA LEU A 443 15.98 -3.97 -5.95
C LEU A 443 17.14 -4.96 -5.78
N SER A 444 17.59 -5.18 -4.55
CA SER A 444 18.64 -6.15 -4.24
C SER A 444 18.26 -7.58 -4.65
N LEU A 445 16.98 -7.99 -4.47
CA LEU A 445 16.49 -9.28 -4.95
C LEU A 445 16.49 -9.34 -6.49
N THR A 446 16.02 -8.28 -7.16
CA THR A 446 16.01 -8.25 -8.63
C THR A 446 17.41 -8.32 -9.23
N GLU A 447 18.41 -7.72 -8.58
CA GLU A 447 19.81 -7.77 -8.99
C GLU A 447 20.43 -9.15 -8.71
N ALA A 448 20.19 -9.72 -7.53
CA ALA A 448 20.80 -10.99 -7.10
C ALA A 448 20.22 -12.22 -7.82
N ILE A 449 18.89 -12.36 -7.86
CA ILE A 449 18.21 -13.56 -8.38
C ILE A 449 17.45 -13.30 -9.69
N GLY A 450 17.32 -12.04 -10.11
CA GLY A 450 16.59 -11.66 -11.32
C GLY A 450 15.13 -11.27 -11.07
N THR A 451 14.56 -10.51 -12.01
CA THR A 451 13.19 -9.99 -11.93
C THR A 451 12.13 -11.09 -11.90
N SER A 452 12.23 -12.09 -12.78
CA SER A 452 11.28 -13.21 -12.85
C SER A 452 11.14 -13.93 -11.50
N TRP A 453 12.26 -14.37 -10.91
CA TRP A 453 12.26 -15.05 -9.61
C TRP A 453 11.75 -14.16 -8.47
N THR A 454 12.03 -12.86 -8.52
CA THR A 454 11.52 -11.91 -7.53
C THR A 454 9.99 -11.83 -7.55
N PHE A 455 9.37 -11.75 -8.74
CA PHE A 455 7.91 -11.76 -8.88
C PHE A 455 7.29 -13.11 -8.49
N LEU A 456 8.00 -14.22 -8.72
CA LEU A 456 7.57 -15.55 -8.27
C LEU A 456 7.49 -15.64 -6.74
N ILE A 457 8.47 -15.05 -6.03
CA ILE A 457 8.44 -14.97 -4.56
C ILE A 457 7.20 -14.21 -4.09
N PHE A 458 6.89 -13.06 -4.69
CA PHE A 458 5.66 -12.33 -4.37
C PHE A 458 4.39 -13.13 -4.71
N GLY A 459 4.42 -13.93 -5.78
CA GLY A 459 3.35 -14.89 -6.10
C GLY A 459 3.14 -15.91 -4.99
N GLY A 460 4.22 -16.54 -4.49
CA GLY A 460 4.18 -17.47 -3.36
C GLY A 460 3.68 -16.84 -2.06
N LEU A 461 4.15 -15.63 -1.75
CA LEU A 461 3.65 -14.86 -0.60
C LEU A 461 2.16 -14.50 -0.73
N SER A 462 1.68 -14.26 -1.96
CA SER A 462 0.26 -14.00 -2.24
C SER A 462 -0.60 -15.25 -2.05
N VAL A 463 -0.08 -16.45 -2.35
CA VAL A 463 -0.74 -17.73 -2.04
C VAL A 463 -0.83 -17.93 -0.52
N ALA A 464 0.24 -17.63 0.22
CA ALA A 464 0.21 -17.67 1.68
C ALA A 464 -0.79 -16.66 2.27
N ALA A 465 -0.87 -15.45 1.70
CA ALA A 465 -1.87 -14.45 2.06
C ALA A 465 -3.29 -14.95 1.82
N LEU A 466 -3.54 -15.63 0.69
CA LEU A 466 -4.84 -16.22 0.39
C LEU A 466 -5.23 -17.27 1.44
N ALA A 467 -4.33 -18.20 1.75
CA ALA A 467 -4.56 -19.20 2.80
C ALA A 467 -4.87 -18.54 4.15
N PHE A 468 -4.12 -17.49 4.52
CA PHE A 468 -4.35 -16.74 5.74
C PHE A 468 -5.74 -16.07 5.76
N VAL A 469 -6.15 -15.40 4.68
CA VAL A 469 -7.48 -14.77 4.58
C VAL A 469 -8.59 -15.82 4.71
N LEU A 470 -8.40 -17.01 4.13
CA LEU A 470 -9.39 -18.08 4.21
C LEU A 470 -9.55 -18.64 5.63
N VAL A 471 -8.49 -18.70 6.42
CA VAL A 471 -8.51 -19.32 7.76
C VAL A 471 -8.76 -18.30 8.87
N CYS A 472 -8.15 -17.11 8.78
CA CYS A 472 -8.05 -16.19 9.92
C CYS A 472 -8.95 -14.95 9.82
N VAL A 473 -9.43 -14.57 8.63
CA VAL A 473 -10.18 -13.32 8.44
C VAL A 473 -11.70 -13.59 8.45
N PRO A 474 -12.46 -13.06 9.44
CA PRO A 474 -13.90 -13.20 9.48
C PRO A 474 -14.61 -12.21 8.52
N GLU A 475 -15.89 -12.43 8.26
CA GLU A 475 -16.73 -11.46 7.54
C GLU A 475 -17.29 -10.43 8.53
N THR A 476 -17.02 -9.14 8.29
CA THR A 476 -17.45 -8.02 9.15
C THR A 476 -18.60 -7.21 8.54
N LYS A 477 -19.05 -7.54 7.33
CA LYS A 477 -20.04 -6.75 6.59
C LYS A 477 -21.35 -6.57 7.35
N GLY A 478 -21.69 -5.31 7.61
CA GLY A 478 -23.00 -4.88 8.10
C GLY A 478 -23.29 -5.32 9.54
N LEU A 479 -22.27 -5.74 10.28
CA LEU A 479 -22.38 -6.01 11.70
C LEU A 479 -22.07 -4.73 12.49
N PRO A 480 -22.84 -4.41 13.54
CA PRO A 480 -22.39 -3.45 14.54
C PRO A 480 -21.11 -3.98 15.19
N ILE A 481 -20.32 -3.07 15.74
CA ILE A 481 -18.98 -3.37 16.26
C ILE A 481 -19.05 -4.42 17.38
N GLU A 482 -20.11 -4.32 18.17
CA GLU A 482 -20.42 -5.10 19.35
C GLU A 482 -20.73 -6.56 18.98
N GLU A 483 -21.37 -6.78 17.82
CA GLU A 483 -21.59 -8.12 17.27
C GLU A 483 -20.30 -8.76 16.74
N VAL A 484 -19.37 -7.96 16.20
CA VAL A 484 -18.06 -8.46 15.77
C VAL A 484 -17.28 -9.02 16.96
N GLU A 485 -17.34 -8.35 18.12
CA GLU A 485 -16.74 -8.83 19.36
C GLU A 485 -17.34 -10.16 19.83
N LYS A 486 -18.67 -10.25 19.89
CA LYS A 486 -19.40 -11.49 20.24
C LYS A 486 -19.08 -12.65 19.27
N MET A 487 -18.93 -12.35 17.98
CA MET A 487 -18.53 -13.33 16.96
C MET A 487 -17.12 -13.86 17.21
N LEU A 488 -16.17 -12.98 17.53
CA LEU A 488 -14.79 -13.36 17.83
C LEU A 488 -14.69 -14.19 19.11
N GLU A 489 -15.56 -13.98 20.10
CA GLU A 489 -15.65 -14.81 21.30
C GLU A 489 -16.10 -16.24 21.00
N ARG A 490 -17.24 -16.40 20.31
CA ARG A 490 -17.90 -17.70 20.08
C ARG A 490 -17.14 -18.65 19.14
N ARG A 491 -16.04 -18.20 18.51
CA ARG A 491 -15.24 -19.01 17.57
C ARG A 491 -16.07 -19.62 16.44
N GLU A 492 -17.10 -18.90 15.98
CA GLU A 492 -17.80 -19.29 14.77
C GLU A 492 -16.91 -18.96 13.56
N LEU A 493 -15.91 -19.80 13.31
CA LEU A 493 -15.26 -19.91 12.00
C LEU A 493 -16.33 -20.42 11.02
N ARG A 494 -17.23 -19.53 10.60
CA ARG A 494 -18.14 -19.81 9.48
C ARG A 494 -17.27 -19.86 8.21
N LEU A 495 -16.70 -21.04 7.95
CA LEU A 495 -16.13 -21.43 6.65
C LEU A 495 -17.23 -21.61 5.57
N ARG A 496 -18.42 -21.06 5.76
CA ARG A 496 -19.52 -21.10 4.79
C ARG A 496 -19.31 -19.98 3.76
N PHE A 497 -18.56 -20.29 2.70
CA PHE A 497 -18.31 -19.43 1.54
C PHE A 497 -19.62 -18.91 0.88
N TRP A 498 -20.67 -19.72 0.93
CA TRP A 498 -22.02 -19.41 0.47
C TRP A 498 -23.03 -20.00 1.45
N ALA A 499 -23.63 -19.16 2.30
CA ALA A 499 -24.94 -19.45 2.85
C ALA A 499 -25.82 -18.22 2.57
N PRO A 500 -27.00 -18.39 1.95
CA PRO A 500 -28.02 -17.36 1.95
C PRO A 500 -28.35 -17.01 3.41
N ARG A 501 -28.59 -15.73 3.71
CA ARG A 501 -29.15 -15.34 5.00
C ARG A 501 -30.50 -16.07 5.14
N HIS A 502 -30.65 -16.90 6.17
CA HIS A 502 -31.99 -17.14 6.70
C HIS A 502 -32.47 -15.80 7.26
N THR A 503 -33.51 -15.27 6.62
CA THR A 503 -34.37 -14.23 7.18
C THR A 503 -34.85 -14.71 8.55
N GLN A 504 -34.29 -14.14 9.62
CA GLN A 504 -35.03 -14.00 10.87
C GLN A 504 -35.99 -12.84 10.64
N ASP A 505 -37.18 -13.17 10.16
CA ASP A 505 -38.30 -12.25 10.06
C ASP A 505 -39.33 -12.68 11.11
N ASN A 506 -39.43 -11.83 12.13
CA ASN A 506 -40.57 -11.53 12.98
C ASN A 506 -41.29 -12.62 13.80
N GLY A 507 -41.53 -12.25 15.07
CA GLY A 507 -42.16 -13.09 16.06
C GLY A 507 -43.66 -13.29 15.85
N LYS A 508 -44.14 -14.34 16.50
CA LYS A 508 -45.48 -14.45 17.07
C LYS A 508 -45.37 -15.36 18.28
N GLU A 509 -45.18 -14.76 19.45
CA GLU A 509 -45.75 -15.29 20.68
C GLU A 509 -47.26 -15.45 20.43
N SER A 510 -47.70 -16.69 20.24
CA SER A 510 -49.11 -17.03 20.39
C SER A 510 -49.26 -17.68 21.74
N GLY A 511 -49.80 -16.92 22.70
CA GLY A 511 -50.38 -17.49 23.90
C GLY A 511 -51.45 -18.52 23.55
N LYS A 512 -51.43 -19.63 24.29
CA LYS A 512 -52.59 -20.49 24.60
C LYS A 512 -52.39 -20.90 26.06
N ASN A 513 -52.99 -20.11 26.96
CA ASN A 513 -54.22 -20.44 27.69
C ASN A 513 -54.13 -21.73 28.50
N ALA A 514 -53.99 -21.55 29.82
CA ALA A 514 -54.55 -22.45 30.81
C ALA A 514 -56.09 -22.48 30.67
N GLY A 515 -56.68 -23.67 30.86
CA GLY A 515 -58.12 -23.85 30.84
C GLY A 515 -58.51 -25.32 30.94
N VAL A 516 -58.78 -25.74 32.19
CA VAL A 516 -59.40 -26.99 32.69
C VAL A 516 -58.50 -28.23 32.75
#